data_AF-A0A1X4HTF2-F1
#
_entry.id   AF-A0A1X4HTF2-F1
#
_cell.length_a   1.000
_cell.length_b   1.000
_cell.length_c   1.000
_cell.angle_alpha   90.00
_cell.angle_beta   90.00
_cell.angle_gamma   90.00
#
_symmetry.space_group_name_H-M   'P 1'
#
loop_
_entity.id
_entity.type
_entity.pdbx_description
1 polymer ?
#
loop_
_entity_poly.entity_id
_entity_poly.type
_entity_poly.pdbx_seq_one_letter_code
_entity_poly.pdbx_strand_id
1 'polypeptide(L)'
;MDLDPSLTALHRLGGFFVLRTAGVADRRLPTLAQAYGPRPPDVQGDFLTSRVRRVAGVLRTDEARVAASVAQQGLAARLWSVALGSAALY
;
A
#
# COMPACT_ATOMS: atom_id res chain seq x y z
N MET A 1 -15.75 -8.65 2.14
CA MET A 1 -14.85 -9.81 1.93
C MET A 1 -14.64 -10.37 3.31
N ASP A 2 -15.17 -11.56 3.58
CA ASP A 2 -15.02 -12.21 4.88
C ASP A 2 -13.67 -12.93 4.83
N LEU A 3 -12.68 -12.40 5.54
CA LEU A 3 -11.34 -12.98 5.59
C LEU A 3 -11.36 -14.13 6.60
N ASP A 4 -10.63 -15.20 6.30
CA ASP A 4 -10.49 -16.34 7.21
C ASP A 4 -10.09 -15.85 8.62
N PRO A 5 -10.80 -16.27 9.71
CA PRO A 5 -10.50 -15.84 11.07
C PRO A 5 -9.04 -16.09 11.50
N SER A 6 -8.37 -17.06 10.88
CA SER A 6 -6.96 -17.35 11.10
C SER A 6 -6.05 -16.20 10.61
N LEU A 7 -6.42 -15.46 9.57
CA LEU A 7 -5.65 -14.31 9.09
C LEU A 7 -5.59 -13.16 10.10
N THR A 8 -6.50 -13.14 11.08
CA THR A 8 -6.44 -12.19 12.20
C THR A 8 -5.13 -12.31 13.00
N ALA A 9 -4.53 -13.51 13.08
CA ALA A 9 -3.27 -13.73 13.81
C ALA A 9 -2.07 -12.94 13.27
N LEU A 10 -2.12 -12.50 12.01
CA LEU A 10 -1.10 -11.64 11.38
C LEU A 10 -0.91 -10.30 12.11
N HIS A 11 -1.89 -9.86 12.92
CA HIS A 11 -1.75 -8.66 13.75
C HIS A 11 -0.52 -8.70 14.69
N ARG A 12 -0.03 -9.90 15.04
CA ARG A 12 1.13 -10.11 15.92
C ARG A 12 2.47 -9.82 15.23
N LEU A 13 2.51 -9.83 13.90
CA LEU A 13 3.73 -9.62 13.12
C LEU A 13 4.09 -8.11 12.95
N GLY A 14 3.27 -7.18 13.47
CA GLY A 14 3.59 -5.75 13.53
C GLY A 14 3.33 -4.98 12.21
N GLY A 15 3.52 -3.66 12.23
CA GLY A 15 3.01 -2.70 11.22
C GLY A 15 3.43 -2.91 9.75
N PHE A 16 4.39 -3.80 9.48
CA PHE A 16 4.77 -4.18 8.12
C PHE A 16 3.81 -5.22 7.50
N PHE A 17 3.22 -6.07 8.35
CA PHE A 17 2.32 -7.17 8.00
C PHE A 17 0.84 -6.82 8.14
N VAL A 18 0.53 -5.63 8.64
CA VAL A 18 -0.83 -5.26 9.02
C VAL A 18 -1.67 -4.96 7.78
N LEU A 19 -2.38 -5.98 7.32
CA LEU A 19 -3.79 -5.83 7.00
C LEU A 19 -4.48 -5.31 8.29
N ARG A 20 -4.78 -4.01 8.36
CA ARG A 20 -5.65 -3.43 9.40
C ARG A 20 -7.04 -4.02 9.16
N THR A 21 -7.35 -5.14 9.78
CA THR A 21 -8.70 -5.73 9.75
C THR A 21 -9.61 -5.09 10.80
N ALA A 22 -9.03 -4.51 11.86
CA ALA A 22 -9.75 -3.81 12.92
C ALA A 22 -9.77 -2.29 12.69
N GLY A 23 -10.94 -1.79 12.28
CA GLY A 23 -11.28 -0.38 12.21
C GLY A 23 -11.80 0.04 10.83
N VAL A 24 -13.01 0.60 10.79
CA VAL A 24 -13.50 1.32 9.60
C VAL A 24 -12.54 2.48 9.39
N ALA A 25 -11.78 2.45 8.29
CA ALA A 25 -10.98 3.60 7.91
C ALA A 25 -11.93 4.80 7.77
N ASP A 26 -11.71 5.83 8.58
CA ASP A 26 -12.53 7.06 8.64
C ASP A 26 -12.67 7.75 7.26
N ARG A 27 -11.79 7.37 6.33
CA ARG A 27 -11.87 7.71 4.90
C ARG A 27 -11.69 6.45 4.06
N ARG A 28 -12.65 6.17 3.16
CA ARG A 28 -12.46 5.14 2.12
C ARG A 28 -11.26 5.53 1.25
N LEU A 29 -10.20 4.75 1.35
CA LEU A 29 -9.05 4.86 0.45
C LEU A 29 -9.45 4.38 -0.95
N PRO A 30 -8.88 4.96 -2.02
CA PRO A 30 -9.14 4.49 -3.38
C PRO A 30 -8.68 3.04 -3.55
N THR A 31 -9.42 2.28 -4.37
CA THR A 31 -9.00 0.94 -4.76
C THR A 31 -7.81 0.99 -5.73
N LEU A 32 -7.13 -0.14 -5.93
CA LEU A 32 -6.06 -0.23 -6.94
C LEU A 32 -6.58 0.11 -8.34
N ALA A 33 -7.77 -0.36 -8.71
CA ALA A 33 -8.39 -0.02 -9.99
C ALA A 33 -8.64 1.49 -10.14
N GLN A 34 -9.02 2.17 -9.06
CA GLN A 34 -9.21 3.62 -9.05
C GLN A 34 -7.89 4.41 -9.03
N ALA A 35 -6.83 3.84 -8.48
CA ALA A 35 -5.51 4.46 -8.37
C ALA A 35 -4.66 4.29 -9.63
N TYR A 36 -4.79 3.17 -10.34
CA TYR A 36 -4.04 2.86 -11.57
C TYR A 36 -4.86 3.04 -12.85
N GLY A 37 -6.17 3.23 -12.74
CA GLY A 37 -7.05 3.45 -13.88
C GLY A 37 -6.80 4.80 -14.57
N PRO A 38 -7.19 4.94 -15.85
CA PRO A 38 -7.09 6.19 -16.57
C PRO A 38 -7.91 7.28 -15.86
N ARG A 39 -7.32 8.46 -15.67
CA ARG A 39 -7.94 9.58 -14.96
C ARG A 39 -8.06 10.79 -15.89
N PRO A 40 -9.19 11.54 -15.84
CA PRO A 40 -9.31 12.77 -16.62
C PRO A 40 -8.21 13.77 -16.24
N PRO A 41 -7.65 14.50 -17.21
CA PRO A 41 -6.50 15.39 -16.99
C PRO A 41 -6.78 16.52 -15.98
N ASP A 42 -8.05 16.86 -15.72
CA ASP A 42 -8.44 17.98 -14.85
C ASP A 42 -8.63 17.60 -13.36
N VAL A 43 -8.42 16.34 -12.97
CA VAL A 43 -8.56 15.95 -11.55
C VAL A 43 -7.24 16.21 -10.82
N GLN A 44 -7.17 17.37 -10.16
CA GLN A 44 -6.10 17.78 -9.25
C GLN A 44 -5.68 16.62 -8.31
N GLY A 45 -4.50 16.05 -8.57
CA GLY A 45 -3.83 15.08 -7.70
C GLY A 45 -4.10 13.63 -8.07
N ASP A 46 -3.36 13.10 -9.04
CA ASP A 46 -3.19 11.67 -9.19
C ASP A 46 -2.63 11.07 -7.88
N PHE A 47 -3.30 10.04 -7.37
CA PHE A 47 -2.92 9.35 -6.14
C PHE A 47 -1.52 8.74 -6.27
N LEU A 48 -1.18 8.19 -7.44
CA LEU A 48 0.12 7.58 -7.69
C LEU A 48 1.22 8.66 -7.68
N THR A 49 1.01 9.75 -8.42
CA THR A 49 1.89 10.93 -8.43
C THR A 49 2.09 11.52 -7.02
N SER A 50 1.02 11.64 -6.24
CA SER A 50 1.10 12.15 -4.85
C SER A 50 1.93 11.23 -3.95
N ARG A 51 1.81 9.91 -4.13
CA ARG A 51 2.63 8.92 -3.43
C ARG A 51 4.09 8.98 -3.85
N VAL A 52 4.37 9.08 -5.15
CA VAL A 52 5.74 9.23 -5.67
C VAL A 52 6.39 10.50 -5.12
N ARG A 53 5.69 11.65 -5.14
CA ARG A 53 6.20 12.91 -4.54
C ARG A 53 6.49 12.79 -3.05
N ARG A 54 5.65 12.08 -2.30
CA ARG A 54 5.90 11.82 -0.88
C ARG A 54 7.17 10.99 -0.69
N VAL A 55 7.35 9.91 -1.47
CA VAL A 55 8.55 9.07 -1.39
C VAL A 55 9.80 9.85 -1.79
N ALA A 56 9.71 10.67 -2.84
CA ALA A 56 10.80 11.56 -3.27
C ALA A 56 11.23 12.51 -2.13
N GLY A 57 10.25 13.15 -1.45
CA GLY A 57 10.52 14.03 -0.32
C GLY A 57 11.16 13.33 0.89
N VAL A 58 10.77 12.09 1.18
CA VAL A 58 11.38 11.28 2.25
C VAL A 58 12.79 10.83 1.88
N LEU A 59 13.01 10.40 0.63
CA LEU A 59 14.31 9.98 0.13
C LEU A 59 15.25 11.16 -0.19
N ARG A 60 14.73 12.39 -0.25
CA ARG A 60 15.42 13.59 -0.73
C ARG A 60 16.06 13.40 -2.10
N THR A 61 15.32 12.78 -3.02
CA THR A 61 15.75 12.57 -4.41
C THR A 61 14.93 13.42 -5.38
N ASP A 62 15.62 14.03 -6.34
CA ASP A 62 14.98 14.73 -7.46
C ASP A 62 14.64 13.79 -8.62
N GLU A 63 15.14 12.55 -8.59
CA GLU A 63 14.86 11.54 -9.61
C GLU A 63 13.50 10.86 -9.36
N ALA A 64 12.48 11.32 -10.09
CA ALA A 64 11.13 10.76 -10.00
C ALA A 64 11.07 9.24 -10.24
N ARG A 65 11.96 8.70 -11.10
CA ARG A 65 12.03 7.26 -11.40
C ARG A 65 12.47 6.44 -10.18
N VAL A 66 13.44 6.94 -9.41
CA VAL A 66 13.91 6.29 -8.18
C VAL A 66 12.78 6.25 -7.16
N ALA A 67 12.12 7.38 -6.93
CA ALA A 67 11.00 7.46 -6.01
C ALA A 67 9.83 6.55 -6.41
N ALA A 68 9.51 6.46 -7.70
CA ALA A 68 8.48 5.57 -8.22
C ALA A 68 8.83 4.08 -8.01
N SER A 69 10.07 3.68 -8.32
CA SER A 69 10.56 2.31 -8.10
C SER A 69 10.48 1.91 -6.63
N VAL A 70 10.98 2.76 -5.73
CA VAL A 70 10.94 2.49 -4.28
C VAL A 70 9.49 2.44 -3.77
N ALA A 71 8.61 3.31 -4.26
CA ALA A 71 7.19 3.25 -3.92
C ALA A 71 6.56 1.91 -4.32
N GLN A 72 6.87 1.40 -5.51
CA GLN A 72 6.35 0.13 -6.02
C GLN A 72 6.96 -1.07 -5.31
N GLN A 73 8.27 -1.06 -5.02
CA GLN A 73 8.94 -2.08 -4.22
C GLN A 73 8.34 -2.16 -2.81
N GLY A 74 8.05 -1.01 -2.19
CA GLY A 74 7.39 -0.95 -0.88
C GLY A 74 5.94 -1.43 -0.89
N LEU A 75 5.24 -1.36 -2.02
CA LEU A 75 3.92 -1.98 -2.20
C LEU A 75 4.05 -3.50 -2.35
N ALA A 76 4.94 -3.96 -3.25
CA ALA A 76 5.21 -5.37 -3.47
C ALA A 76 5.65 -6.06 -2.18
N ALA A 77 6.54 -5.44 -1.40
CA ALA A 77 7.00 -5.95 -0.12
C ALA A 77 5.85 -6.13 0.88
N ARG A 78 4.87 -5.22 0.93
CA ARG A 78 3.69 -5.35 1.80
C ARG A 78 2.78 -6.50 1.37
N LEU A 79 2.58 -6.68 0.06
CA LEU A 79 1.79 -7.80 -0.46
C LEU A 79 2.47 -9.14 -0.14
N TRP A 80 3.78 -9.24 -0.37
CA TRP A 80 4.57 -10.42 -0.04
C TRP A 80 4.65 -10.69 1.46
N SER A 81 4.71 -9.65 2.28
CA SER A 81 4.72 -9.76 3.73
C SER A 81 3.50 -10.51 4.26
N VAL A 82 2.30 -10.26 3.71
CA VAL A 82 1.09 -11.02 4.09
C VAL A 82 1.24 -12.50 3.73
N ALA A 83 1.66 -12.81 2.50
CA ALA A 83 1.82 -14.19 2.04
C ALA A 83 2.86 -14.96 2.90
N LEU A 84 4.02 -14.36 3.14
CA LEU A 84 5.08 -14.93 3.97
C LEU A 84 4.68 -15.03 5.44
N GLY A 85 3.95 -14.05 5.96
CA GLY A 85 3.43 -14.06 7.32
C GLY A 85 2.43 -15.19 7.53
N SER A 86 1.54 -15.44 6.55
CA SER A 86 0.63 -16.58 6.61
C SER A 86 1.39 -17.90 6.55
N ALA A 87 2.35 -18.04 5.62
CA ALA A 87 3.16 -19.26 5.50
C ALA A 87 4.07 -19.55 6.71
N ALA A 88 4.40 -18.53 7.51
CA ALA A 88 5.16 -18.71 8.75
C ALA A 88 4.28 -19.13 9.94
N LEU A 89 2.98 -18.82 9.89
CA LEU A 89 2.02 -19.10 10.97
C LEU A 89 1.16 -20.35 10.71
N TYR A 90 1.00 -20.76 9.45
CA TYR A 90 0.15 -21.85 8.97
C TYR A 90 0.88 -22.70 7.93
#